data_AF-A0A1Y3WX72-F1
#
_entry.id   AF-A0A1Y3WX72-F1
#
_cell.length_a   1.000
_cell.length_b   1.000
_cell.length_c   1.000
_cell.angle_alpha   90.00
_cell.angle_beta   90.00
_cell.angle_gamma   90.00
#
_symmetry.space_group_name_H-M   'P 1'
#
loop_
_entity.id
_entity.type
_entity.pdbx_description
1 polymer ?
#
loop_
_entity_poly.entity_id
_entity_poly.type
_entity_poly.pdbx_seq_one_letter_code
_entity_poly.pdbx_strand_id
1 'polypeptide(L)' 'MKMDQVASSQNDEFYTPEYAIKPILKYLKMPCVVWCPFDTAESNFVKMLQRYAACGVSVVHTHIETGGDFFSIDPPPM' A
#
# COMPACT_ATOMS: atom_id res chain seq x y z
N MET A 1 7.04 -23.82 9.32
CA MET A 1 8.00 -22.72 9.11
C MET A 1 7.70 -21.68 10.17
N LYS A 2 8.67 -21.32 11.02
CA LYS A 2 8.50 -20.21 11.97
C LYS A 2 8.60 -18.92 11.18
N MET A 3 7.53 -18.11 11.16
CA MET A 3 7.52 -16.80 10.50
C MET A 3 8.63 -15.87 11.02
N ASP A 4 9.13 -16.14 12.23
CA ASP A 4 10.25 -15.50 12.89
C ASP A 4 11.55 -15.46 12.05
N GLN A 5 11.74 -16.40 11.10
CA GLN A 5 12.91 -16.42 10.21
C GLN A 5 12.68 -15.75 8.85
N VAL A 6 11.41 -15.48 8.49
CA VAL A 6 11.06 -14.81 7.22
C VAL A 6 10.98 -13.28 7.42
N ALA A 7 10.81 -12.84 8.67
CA ALA A 7 10.88 -11.46 9.14
C ALA A 7 12.32 -11.05 9.49
N SER A 8 13.20 -10.98 8.50
CA SER A 8 14.62 -10.62 8.75
C SER A 8 14.83 -9.11 8.99
N SER A 9 13.78 -8.30 8.86
CA SER A 9 13.83 -6.90 9.20
C SER A 9 13.59 -6.77 10.70
N GLN A 10 14.50 -6.14 11.43
CA GLN A 10 14.31 -5.82 12.85
C GLN A 10 13.22 -4.73 13.07
N ASN A 11 12.37 -4.52 12.06
CA ASN A 11 11.27 -3.56 12.04
C ASN A 11 10.01 -4.26 11.52
N ASP A 12 8.84 -3.70 11.85
CA ASP A 12 7.54 -4.24 11.46
C ASP A 12 7.18 -3.92 9.98
N GLU A 13 8.14 -3.52 9.15
CA GLU A 13 7.94 -3.18 7.74
C GLU A 13 8.25 -4.36 6.82
N PHE A 14 7.20 -5.01 6.33
CA PHE A 14 7.31 -6.16 5.46
C PHE A 14 7.13 -5.80 3.99
N TYR A 15 8.12 -6.14 3.17
CA TYR A 15 8.01 -5.96 1.74
C TYR A 15 7.06 -6.99 1.13
N THR A 16 5.92 -6.54 0.60
CA THR A 16 4.94 -7.42 -0.05
C THR A 16 5.34 -7.67 -1.51
N PRO A 17 5.59 -8.92 -1.92
CA PRO A 17 5.96 -9.23 -3.29
C PRO A 17 4.78 -9.08 -4.26
N GLU A 18 5.05 -8.75 -5.53
CA GLU A 18 3.99 -8.49 -6.51
C GLU A 18 2.97 -9.63 -6.64
N TYR A 19 3.40 -10.89 -6.54
CA TYR A 19 2.52 -12.05 -6.69
C TYR A 19 1.44 -12.12 -5.60
N ALA A 20 1.69 -11.56 -4.42
CA ALA A 20 0.72 -11.49 -3.33
C ALA A 20 -0.30 -10.36 -3.54
N ILE A 21 0.07 -9.32 -4.31
CA ILE A 21 -0.78 -8.15 -4.59
C ILE A 21 -1.69 -8.40 -5.79
N LYS A 22 -1.21 -9.09 -6.83
CA LYS A 22 -1.97 -9.37 -8.07
C LYS A 22 -3.39 -9.92 -7.82
N PRO A 23 -3.62 -10.88 -6.90
CA PRO A 23 -4.95 -11.39 -6.63
C PRO A 23 -5.92 -10.37 -6.00
N ILE A 24 -5.41 -9.32 -5.36
CA ILE A 24 -6.20 -8.26 -4.71
C ILE A 24 -6.71 -7.29 -5.78
N LEU A 25 -5.88 -6.96 -6.77
CA LEU A 25 -6.18 -5.96 -7.81
C LEU A 25 -7.45 -6.28 -8.61
N LYS A 26 -7.80 -7.57 -8.77
CA LYS A 26 -9.01 -7.99 -9.50
C LYS A 26 -10.33 -7.60 -8.80
N TYR A 27 -10.27 -7.19 -7.54
CA TYR A 27 -11.43 -6.78 -6.75
C TYR A 27 -11.60 -5.26 -6.66
N LEU A 28 -10.71 -4.48 -7.27
CA LEU A 28 -10.85 -3.02 -7.32
C LEU A 28 -12.05 -2.65 -8.19
N LYS A 29 -13.03 -1.97 -7.58
CA LYS A 29 -14.17 -1.40 -8.28
C LYS A 29 -13.79 -0.01 -8.78
N MET A 30 -13.47 0.09 -10.07
CA MET A 30 -13.02 1.34 -10.70
C MET A 30 -14.21 2.16 -11.22
N PRO A 31 -14.16 3.50 -11.15
CA PRO A 31 -13.10 4.33 -10.57
C PRO A 31 -13.11 4.29 -9.03
N CYS A 32 -11.94 4.42 -8.41
CA CYS A 32 -11.83 4.47 -6.96
C CYS A 32 -10.58 5.21 -6.48
N VAL A 33 -10.64 5.66 -5.22
CA VAL A 33 -9.47 6.10 -4.47
C VAL A 33 -9.02 4.95 -3.57
N VAL A 34 -7.73 4.61 -3.64
CA VAL A 34 -7.09 3.64 -2.76
C VAL A 34 -6.12 4.38 -1.86
N TRP A 35 -6.35 4.28 -0.55
CA TRP A 35 -5.42 4.79 0.44
C TRP A 35 -4.53 3.67 0.94
N CYS A 36 -3.22 3.88 0.82
CA CYS A 36 -2.16 3.04 1.35
C CYS A 36 -1.55 3.75 2.58
N PRO A 37 -2.14 3.57 3.78
CA PRO A 37 -1.86 4.43 4.94
C PRO A 37 -0.47 4.25 5.59
N PHE A 38 0.18 3.12 5.29
CA PHE A 38 1.47 2.72 5.86
C PHE A 38 2.52 2.44 4.80
N ASP A 39 2.27 2.82 3.55
CA ASP A 39 3.18 2.51 2.45
C ASP A 39 3.93 3.76 2.01
N THR A 40 5.23 3.60 1.79
CA THR A 40 6.02 4.58 1.06
C THR A 40 5.75 4.48 -0.45
N ALA A 41 6.18 5.49 -1.20
CA ALA A 41 6.13 5.45 -2.67
C ALA A 41 6.88 4.24 -3.28
N GLU A 42 7.82 3.65 -2.53
CA GLU A 42 8.60 2.51 -2.96
C GLU A 42 7.88 1.16 -2.82
N SER A 43 6.76 1.11 -2.07
CA SER A 43 5.96 -0.09 -1.88
C SER A 43 5.41 -0.62 -3.20
N ASN A 44 5.42 -1.95 -3.34
CA ASN A 44 4.79 -2.61 -4.48
C ASN A 44 3.28 -2.36 -4.52
N PHE A 45 2.61 -2.16 -3.38
CA PHE A 45 1.19 -1.81 -3.37
C PHE A 45 0.98 -0.50 -4.13
N VAL A 46 1.70 0.55 -3.74
CA VAL A 46 1.60 1.88 -4.36
C VAL A 46 1.96 1.81 -5.85
N LYS A 47 3.11 1.23 -6.18
CA LYS A 47 3.57 1.12 -7.58
C LYS A 47 2.61 0.34 -8.47
N MET A 48 2.07 -0.78 -7.98
CA MET A 48 1.16 -1.61 -8.78
C MET A 48 -0.22 -0.98 -8.95
N LEU A 49 -0.76 -0.33 -7.90
CA LEU A 49 -2.04 0.37 -7.97
C LEU A 49 -1.97 1.58 -8.91
N GLN A 50 -0.87 2.34 -8.88
CA GLN A 50 -0.65 3.49 -9.76
C GLN A 50 -0.68 3.13 -11.25
N ARG A 51 -0.36 1.88 -11.62
CA ARG A 51 -0.48 1.40 -13.02
C ARG A 51 -1.93 1.44 -13.54
N TYR A 52 -2.93 1.50 -12.65
CA TYR A 52 -4.36 1.59 -13.00
C TYR A 52 -4.90 3.02 -13.02
N ALA A 53 -4.03 4.05 -12.97
CA ALA A 53 -4.46 5.44 -13.06
C ALA A 53 -5.28 5.74 -14.33
N ALA A 54 -4.92 5.12 -15.46
CA ALA A 54 -5.68 5.23 -16.71
C ALA A 54 -7.10 4.65 -16.64
N CYS A 55 -7.38 3.80 -15.65
CA CYS A 55 -8.69 3.22 -15.37
C CYS A 55 -9.47 3.99 -14.29
N GLY A 56 -8.96 5.15 -13.83
CA GLY A 56 -9.60 5.96 -12.80
C GLY A 56 -9.30 5.52 -11.37
N VAL A 57 -8.16 4.86 -11.15
CA VAL A 57 -7.65 4.58 -9.81
C VAL A 57 -6.74 5.73 -9.35
N SER A 58 -7.12 6.41 -8.28
CA SER A 58 -6.24 7.37 -7.60
C SER A 58 -5.63 6.72 -6.37
N VAL A 59 -4.32 6.84 -6.20
CA VAL A 59 -3.58 6.24 -5.08
C VAL A 59 -3.07 7.35 -4.17
N VAL A 60 -3.50 7.32 -2.91
CA VAL A 60 -2.96 8.15 -1.85
C VAL A 60 -2.08 7.27 -0.97
N HIS A 61 -0.84 7.69 -0.71
CA HIS A 61 0.05 6.96 0.18
C HIS A 61 0.53 7.88 1.29
N THR A 62 0.61 7.36 2.52
CA THR A 62 1.09 8.08 3.69
C THR A 62 2.03 7.18 4.47
N HIS A 63 2.99 7.78 5.17
CA HIS A 63 3.92 7.04 6.02
C HIS A 63 4.28 7.88 7.24
N ILE A 64 4.55 7.24 8.38
CA ILE A 64 4.97 7.94 9.59
C ILE A 64 6.25 8.75 9.36
N GLU A 65 7.17 8.25 8.54
CA GLU A 65 8.41 8.94 8.17
C GLU A 65 8.18 10.20 7.31
N THR A 66 7.07 10.25 6.58
CA THR A 66 6.68 11.42 5.78
C THR A 66 5.73 12.35 6.54
N GLY A 67 5.56 12.15 7.85
CA GLY A 67 4.64 12.92 8.69
C GLY A 67 3.17 12.50 8.61
N GLY A 68 2.87 11.36 7.99
CA GLY A 68 1.53 10.78 7.89
C GLY A 68 1.33 9.65 8.89
N ASP A 69 1.19 9.98 10.17
CA ASP A 69 0.82 9.02 11.21
C ASP A 69 -0.64 8.57 11.00
N PHE A 70 -0.85 7.30 10.66
CA PHE A 70 -2.16 6.71 10.39
C PHE A 70 -3.17 6.91 11.53
N PHE A 71 -2.71 6.90 12.79
CA PHE A 71 -3.61 7.05 13.94
C PHE A 71 -4.08 8.49 14.15
N SER A 72 -3.40 9.45 13.53
CA SER A 72 -3.60 10.88 13.73
C SER A 72 -4.04 11.63 12.47
N ILE A 73 -3.80 11.06 11.28
CA ILE A 73 -4.11 11.68 10.00
C ILE A 73 -5.58 11.49 9.62
N ASP A 74 -6.20 12.55 9.11
CA ASP A 74 -7.53 12.46 8.52
C ASP A 74 -7.49 11.59 7.25
N PRO A 75 -8.48 10.71 7.04
CA PRO A 75 -8.54 9.91 5.83
C PRO A 75 -8.65 10.82 4.59
N PRO A 76 -8.00 10.45 3.48
CA PRO A 76 -8.07 11.25 2.26
C PRO A 76 -9.50 11.31 1.72
N PRO A 77 -9.87 12.40 1.03
CA PRO A 77 -11.18 12.53 0.42
C PRO A 77 -11.43 11.42 -0.62
N MET A 78 -12.67 10.94 -0.66
CA MET A 78 -13.16 9.93 -1.61
C MET A 78 -13.48 10.50 -2.99
#